data_AF-A0A0M9FQY1-F1
#
_entry.id   AF-A0A0M9FQY1-F1
#
_cell.length_a   1.000
_cell.length_b   1.000
_cell.length_c   1.000
_cell.angle_alpha   90.00
_cell.angle_beta   90.00
_cell.angle_gamma   90.00
#
_symmetry.space_group_name_H-M   'P 1'
#
loop_
_entity.id
_entity.type
_entity.pdbx_description
1 polymer ?
#
loop_
_entity_poly.entity_id
_entity_poly.type
_entity_poly.pdbx_seq_one_letter_code
_entity_poly.pdbx_strand_id
1 'polypeptide(L)'
;MEEFYGLEVFVGKTAKPKIPQDRVLHITQVALPPNAAYPVTLAVKLDGKLFVLATLNPQQAIYHVNVDMLFGGKQDLTFTCEGQAGALHLVGYTQLADEEEDEEEEVDDDMHDGEAEE
;
A
#
# COMPACT_ATOMS: atom_id res chain seq x y z
N MET A 1 8.86 14.84 3.25
CA MET A 1 7.98 15.70 2.43
C MET A 1 7.00 14.80 1.70
N GLU A 2 5.71 15.13 1.72
CA GLU A 2 4.67 14.35 1.02
C GLU A 2 4.56 14.78 -0.44
N GLU A 3 4.30 13.83 -1.34
CA GLU A 3 4.03 14.08 -2.75
C GLU A 3 2.75 13.40 -3.19
N PHE A 4 1.91 14.12 -3.93
CA PHE A 4 0.66 13.57 -4.46
C PHE A 4 0.90 12.33 -5.33
N TYR A 5 0.03 11.33 -5.17
CA TYR A 5 0.02 10.12 -5.98
C TYR A 5 -1.37 9.82 -6.53
N GLY A 6 -1.43 9.41 -7.79
CA GLY A 6 -2.65 8.97 -8.45
C GLY A 6 -2.39 7.84 -9.43
N LEU A 7 -3.31 6.87 -9.48
CA LEU A 7 -3.24 5.72 -10.37
C LEU A 7 -4.63 5.32 -10.87
N GLU A 8 -4.74 5.05 -12.17
CA GLU A 8 -5.94 4.47 -12.76
C GLU A 8 -5.72 2.97 -13.04
N VAL A 9 -6.63 2.13 -12.58
CA VAL A 9 -6.56 0.67 -12.73
C VAL A 9 -7.77 0.20 -13.52
N PHE A 10 -7.55 -0.28 -14.73
CA PHE A 10 -8.61 -0.78 -15.62
C PHE A 10 -8.98 -2.23 -15.30
N VAL A 11 -10.26 -2.56 -15.45
CA VAL A 11 -10.74 -3.94 -15.37
C VAL A 11 -9.98 -4.84 -16.36
N GLY A 12 -9.52 -6.00 -15.88
CA GLY A 12 -8.76 -6.97 -16.67
C GLY A 12 -7.31 -6.54 -16.97
N LYS A 13 -6.86 -5.41 -16.42
CA LYS A 13 -5.46 -4.99 -16.46
C LYS A 13 -4.87 -4.97 -15.07
N THR A 14 -3.55 -5.03 -15.08
CA THR A 14 -2.70 -5.01 -13.90
C THR A 14 -1.92 -3.70 -13.87
N ALA A 15 -1.88 -3.04 -12.73
CA ALA A 15 -1.19 -1.77 -12.53
C ALA A 15 -0.16 -1.90 -11.41
N LYS A 16 1.13 -1.78 -11.77
CA LYS A 16 2.23 -1.78 -10.82
C LYS A 16 2.59 -0.34 -10.45
N PRO A 17 2.40 0.09 -9.19
CA PRO A 17 2.78 1.43 -8.77
C PRO A 17 4.30 1.59 -8.81
N LYS A 18 4.77 2.80 -9.15
CA LYS A 18 6.19 3.17 -9.07
C LYS A 18 6.42 3.87 -7.73
N ILE A 19 6.99 3.14 -6.79
CA ILE A 19 7.27 3.64 -5.44
C ILE A 19 8.79 3.59 -5.25
N PRO A 20 9.46 4.74 -5.00
CA PRO A 20 10.87 4.75 -4.63
C PRO A 20 11.15 3.89 -3.39
N GLN A 21 12.34 3.29 -3.30
CA GLN A 21 12.69 2.34 -2.22
C GLN A 21 12.70 2.97 -0.82
N ASP A 22 13.00 4.27 -0.76
CA ASP A 22 13.06 5.12 0.43
C ASP A 22 11.68 5.71 0.79
N ARG A 23 10.60 5.22 0.17
CA ARG A 23 9.25 5.79 0.33
C ARG A 23 8.20 4.75 0.64
N VAL A 24 7.15 5.24 1.30
CA VAL A 24 5.90 4.55 1.53
C VAL A 24 4.81 5.22 0.71
N LEU A 25 4.02 4.41 0.00
CA LEU A 25 2.81 4.82 -0.69
C LEU A 25 1.61 4.69 0.25
N HIS A 26 0.92 5.81 0.44
CA HIS A 26 -0.37 5.89 1.11
C HIS A 26 -1.46 5.97 0.05
N ILE A 27 -2.32 4.96 -0.02
CA ILE A 27 -3.59 5.08 -0.75
C ILE A 27 -4.66 5.45 0.26
N THR A 28 -5.30 6.59 0.04
CA THR A 28 -6.27 7.16 0.99
C THR A 28 -7.69 7.12 0.45
N GLN A 29 -7.86 7.03 -0.87
CA GLN A 29 -9.18 7.00 -1.48
C GLN A 29 -9.19 6.20 -2.79
N VAL A 30 -10.29 5.50 -3.02
CA VAL A 30 -10.62 4.79 -4.25
C VAL A 30 -11.95 5.32 -4.77
N ALA A 31 -12.04 5.64 -6.06
CA ALA A 31 -13.25 6.19 -6.67
C ALA A 31 -13.52 5.62 -8.06
N LEU A 32 -14.80 5.60 -8.45
CA LEU A 32 -15.21 5.34 -9.83
C LEU A 32 -14.95 6.57 -10.70
N PRO A 33 -14.53 6.38 -11.97
CA PRO A 33 -14.47 7.47 -12.94
C PRO A 33 -15.89 7.95 -13.30
N PRO A 34 -16.02 9.15 -13.90
CA PRO A 34 -17.29 9.63 -14.43
C PRO A 34 -17.94 8.62 -15.38
N ASN A 35 -19.27 8.52 -15.33
CA ASN A 35 -20.07 7.61 -16.18
C ASN A 35 -19.78 6.11 -15.98
N ALA A 36 -19.21 5.72 -14.84
CA ALA A 36 -19.07 4.30 -14.51
C ALA A 36 -20.44 3.59 -14.51
N ALA A 37 -20.51 2.47 -15.23
CA ALA A 37 -21.75 1.77 -15.52
C ALA A 37 -21.82 0.35 -14.93
N TYR A 38 -20.74 -0.16 -14.33
CA TYR A 38 -20.70 -1.52 -13.79
C TYR A 38 -20.01 -1.53 -12.42
N PRO A 39 -20.33 -2.50 -11.54
CA PRO A 39 -19.56 -2.73 -10.34
C PRO A 39 -18.12 -3.10 -10.67
N VAL A 40 -17.17 -2.57 -9.89
CA VAL A 40 -15.74 -2.86 -10.02
C VAL A 40 -15.15 -3.15 -8.65
N THR A 41 -14.44 -4.27 -8.54
CA THR A 41 -13.73 -4.71 -7.35
C THR A 41 -12.24 -4.43 -7.50
N LEU A 42 -11.66 -3.67 -6.57
CA LEU A 42 -10.23 -3.49 -6.43
C LEU A 42 -9.64 -4.63 -5.60
N ALA A 43 -8.61 -5.26 -6.14
CA ALA A 43 -7.75 -6.17 -5.40
C ALA A 43 -6.29 -5.73 -5.49
N VAL A 44 -5.52 -6.13 -4.49
CA VAL A 44 -4.09 -5.93 -4.40
C VAL A 44 -3.39 -7.26 -4.28
N LYS A 45 -2.37 -7.48 -5.13
CA LYS A 45 -1.41 -8.56 -4.98
C LYS A 45 -0.17 -8.00 -4.29
N LEU A 46 0.13 -8.53 -3.12
CA LEU A 46 1.27 -8.17 -2.29
C LEU A 46 2.07 -9.44 -2.00
N ASP A 47 3.31 -9.49 -2.48
CA ASP A 47 4.26 -10.60 -2.27
C ASP A 47 3.63 -11.97 -2.57
N GLY A 48 2.94 -12.05 -3.72
CA GLY A 48 2.29 -13.27 -4.18
C GLY A 48 0.87 -13.52 -3.64
N LYS A 49 0.44 -12.84 -2.58
CA LYS A 49 -0.88 -13.01 -1.96
C LYS A 49 -1.87 -11.97 -2.48
N LEU A 50 -3.12 -12.38 -2.74
CA LEU A 50 -4.18 -11.52 -3.28
C LEU A 50 -5.17 -11.14 -2.18
N PHE A 51 -5.47 -9.85 -2.05
CA PHE A 51 -6.43 -9.30 -1.09
C PHE A 51 -7.43 -8.39 -1.80
N VAL A 52 -8.71 -8.55 -1.51
CA VAL A 52 -9.75 -7.61 -1.99
C VAL A 52 -9.78 -6.41 -1.04
N LEU A 53 -9.74 -5.20 -1.61
CA LEU A 53 -9.74 -3.95 -0.83
C LEU A 53 -11.12 -3.28 -0.81
N ALA A 54 -11.80 -3.23 -1.95
CA ALA A 54 -13.08 -2.56 -2.07
C ALA A 54 -13.86 -3.03 -3.30
N THR A 55 -15.19 -2.94 -3.24
CA THR A 55 -16.07 -3.03 -4.41
C THR A 55 -16.90 -1.76 -4.48
N LEU A 56 -16.79 -1.03 -5.59
CA LEU A 56 -17.62 0.15 -5.86
C LEU A 56 -18.72 -0.24 -6.85
N ASN A 57 -19.91 0.30 -6.65
CA ASN A 57 -21.11 -0.10 -7.37
C ASN A 57 -21.98 1.13 -7.68
N PRO A 58 -21.96 1.63 -8.94
CA PRO A 58 -22.72 2.82 -9.30
C PRO A 58 -24.24 2.58 -9.26
N GLN A 59 -24.72 1.34 -9.40
CA GLN A 59 -26.15 0.99 -9.25
C GLN A 59 -26.64 1.08 -7.80
N GLN A 60 -25.73 1.00 -6.84
CA GLN A 60 -26.01 1.12 -5.41
C GLN A 60 -25.57 2.47 -4.84
N ALA A 61 -25.22 3.43 -5.71
CA ALA A 61 -24.68 4.73 -5.34
C ALA A 61 -23.39 4.68 -4.49
N ILE A 62 -22.58 3.64 -4.67
CA ILE A 62 -21.27 3.49 -4.01
C ILE A 62 -20.19 3.94 -5.01
N TYR A 63 -19.86 5.23 -4.98
CA TYR A 63 -18.98 5.85 -5.97
C TYR A 63 -17.53 6.03 -5.52
N HIS A 64 -17.28 6.04 -4.21
CA HIS A 64 -15.95 6.12 -3.64
C HIS A 64 -15.92 5.50 -2.25
N VAL A 65 -14.72 5.20 -1.77
CA VAL A 65 -14.45 4.76 -0.40
C VAL A 65 -13.12 5.34 0.04
N ASN A 66 -13.04 5.73 1.32
CA ASN A 66 -11.78 6.08 1.95
C ASN A 66 -11.15 4.82 2.49
N VAL A 67 -9.84 4.69 2.31
CA VAL A 67 -9.05 3.55 2.80
C VAL A 67 -7.81 4.10 3.50
N ASP A 68 -7.18 3.26 4.31
CA ASP A 68 -5.89 3.58 4.92
C ASP A 68 -4.96 2.40 4.63
N MET A 69 -4.22 2.51 3.52
CA MET A 69 -3.38 1.43 3.01
C MET A 69 -1.97 1.97 2.78
N LEU A 70 -1.00 1.32 3.42
CA LEU A 70 0.40 1.70 3.37
C LEU A 70 1.19 0.59 2.68
N PHE A 71 2.02 0.97 1.71
CA PHE A 71 2.88 0.04 0.97
C PHE A 71 4.29 0.58 0.83
N GLY A 72 5.28 -0.19 1.27
CA GLY A 72 6.68 0.18 1.16
C GLY A 72 7.24 -0.06 -0.25
N GLY A 73 8.17 0.78 -0.69
CA GLY A 73 8.79 0.67 -2.03
C GLY A 73 9.61 -0.60 -2.27
N LYS A 74 9.90 -1.39 -1.23
CA LYS A 74 10.61 -2.68 -1.32
C LYS A 74 9.67 -3.87 -1.61
N GLN A 75 8.35 -3.69 -1.50
CA GLN A 75 7.36 -4.77 -1.65
C GLN A 75 7.00 -5.06 -3.12
N ASP A 76 6.70 -6.31 -3.48
CA ASP A 76 6.15 -6.62 -4.80
C ASP A 76 4.64 -6.37 -4.80
N LEU A 77 4.29 -5.11 -5.10
CA LEU A 77 2.94 -4.60 -5.10
C LEU A 77 2.35 -4.52 -6.49
N THR A 78 1.09 -4.90 -6.63
CA THR A 78 0.34 -4.78 -7.87
C THR A 78 -1.16 -4.63 -7.61
N PHE A 79 -1.81 -3.68 -8.27
CA PHE A 79 -3.27 -3.50 -8.23
C PHE A 79 -3.95 -4.13 -9.44
N THR A 80 -5.12 -4.71 -9.24
CA THR A 80 -5.98 -5.26 -10.29
C THR A 80 -7.42 -4.87 -10.03
N CYS A 81 -8.18 -4.67 -11.11
CA CYS A 81 -9.63 -4.48 -11.04
C CYS A 81 -10.36 -5.65 -11.69
N GLU A 82 -11.37 -6.15 -10.99
CA GLU A 82 -12.28 -7.20 -11.47
C GLU A 82 -13.69 -6.63 -11.66
N GLY A 83 -14.41 -7.11 -12.67
CA GLY A 83 -15.74 -6.63 -13.03
C GLY A 83 -16.03 -6.85 -14.50
N GLN A 84 -17.16 -6.33 -14.98
CA GLN A 84 -17.52 -6.45 -16.39
C GLN A 84 -16.70 -5.50 -17.28
N ALA A 85 -16.63 -4.22 -16.92
CA ALA A 85 -15.88 -3.18 -17.60
C ALA A 85 -15.73 -1.96 -16.71
N GLY A 86 -14.71 -1.14 -16.97
CA GLY A 86 -14.48 0.12 -16.26
C GLY A 86 -13.06 0.23 -15.70
N ALA A 87 -12.91 1.13 -14.73
CA ALA A 87 -11.67 1.36 -14.01
C ALA A 87 -11.95 1.90 -12.60
N LEU A 88 -10.92 1.94 -11.77
CA LEU A 88 -10.92 2.66 -10.50
C LEU A 88 -9.76 3.66 -10.46
N HIS A 89 -10.03 4.84 -9.89
CA HIS A 89 -9.04 5.86 -9.57
C HIS A 89 -8.61 5.68 -8.12
N LEU A 90 -7.32 5.44 -7.90
CA LEU A 90 -6.70 5.38 -6.59
C LEU A 90 -5.91 6.67 -6.40
N VAL A 91 -6.10 7.34 -5.26
CA VAL A 91 -5.36 8.55 -4.92
C VAL A 91 -4.83 8.49 -3.50
N GLY A 92 -3.78 9.26 -3.27
CA GLY A 92 -3.17 9.47 -1.97
C GLY A 92 -1.85 10.21 -2.14
N TYR A 93 -0.83 9.77 -1.43
CA TYR A 93 0.48 10.42 -1.44
C TYR A 93 1.60 9.43 -1.18
N THR A 94 2.83 9.83 -1.50
CA THR A 94 4.03 9.13 -1.05
C THR A 94 4.76 9.99 -0.03
N GLN A 95 5.35 9.37 0.96
CA GLN A 95 6.23 10.03 1.92
C GLN A 95 7.52 9.24 2.11
N LEU A 96 8.53 9.84 2.73
CA LEU A 96 9.73 9.10 3.09
C LEU A 96 9.34 7.98 4.06
N ALA A 97 9.95 6.81 3.90
CA ALA A 97 9.90 5.79 4.93
C ALA A 97 10.59 6.34 6.17
N ASP A 98 10.06 6.03 7.35
CA ASP A 98 10.80 6.27 8.58
C ASP A 98 12.10 5.47 8.48
N GLU A 99 13.23 6.12 8.78
CA GLU A 99 14.49 5.40 8.96
C GLU A 99 14.23 4.42 10.10
N GLU A 100 14.23 3.11 9.81
CA GLU A 100 14.41 2.11 10.85
C GLU A 100 15.77 2.50 11.47
N GLU A 101 15.74 3.18 12.62
CA GLU A 101 16.89 3.23 13.50
C GLU A 101 17.25 1.76 13.69
N ASP A 102 18.34 1.32 13.05
CA ASP A 102 18.94 0.03 13.33
C ASP A 102 18.97 -0.04 14.86
N GLU A 103 18.18 -0.96 15.44
CA GLU A 103 18.25 -1.27 16.86
C GLU A 103 19.69 -1.76 17.08
N GLU A 104 20.60 -0.83 17.35
CA GLU A 104 21.94 -1.14 17.84
C GLU A 104 21.68 -1.95 19.10
N GLU A 105 21.81 -3.27 18.99
CA GLU A 105 21.82 -4.16 20.14
C GLU A 105 22.85 -3.58 21.10
N GLU A 106 22.38 -2.92 22.17
CA GLU A 106 23.20 -2.53 23.29
C GLU A 106 23.78 -3.84 23.84
N VAL A 107 24.99 -4.15 23.40
CA VAL A 107 25.79 -5.25 23.93
C VAL A 107 26.12 -4.83 25.35
N ASP A 108 25.32 -5.34 26.30
CA ASP A 108 25.54 -5.22 27.74
C ASP A 108 26.84 -5.96 28.06
N ASP A 109 27.96 -5.24 27.91
CA ASP A 109 29.32 -5.70 28.23
C ASP A 109 29.49 -5.63 29.75
N ASP A 110 28.72 -6.46 30.46
CA ASP A 110 28.75 -6.58 31.91
C ASP A 110 30.01 -7.37 32.28
N MET A 111 31.14 -6.64 32.30
CA MET A 111 32.43 -7.09 32.78
C MET A 111 32.32 -7.56 34.23
N HIS A 112 32.18 -8.86 34.44
CA HIS A 112 32.48 -9.48 35.73
C HIS A 112 33.99 -9.74 35.82
N ASP A 113 34.72 -8.67 36.14
CA ASP A 113 36.08 -8.75 36.69
C ASP A 113 36.03 -9.42 38.07
N GLY A 114 37.04 -10.23 38.36
CA GLY A 114 36.97 -11.38 39.25
C GLY A 114 37.07 -11.10 40.74
N GLU A 115 36.85 -12.16 41.52
CA GLU A 115 37.67 -12.48 42.68
C GLU A 115 37.87 -14.01 42.75
N ALA A 116 39.11 -14.43 42.54
CA ALA A 116 39.62 -15.65 43.14
C ALA A 116 39.93 -15.33 44.61
N GLU A 117 39.54 -16.19 45.55
CA GLU A 117 40.42 -16.67 46.64
C GLU A 117 39.72 -17.69 47.58
N GLU A 118 40.51 -18.74 47.88
CA GLU A 118 40.45 -19.80 48.92
C GLU A 118 39.28 -20.79 49.02
#